data_AF-A0A1Y2A1F4-F1
#
_entry.id   AF-A0A1Y2A1F4-F1
#
_cell.length_a   1.000
_cell.length_b   1.000
_cell.length_c   1.000
_cell.angle_alpha   90.00
_cell.angle_beta   90.00
_cell.angle_gamma   90.00
#
_symmetry.space_group_name_H-M   'P 1'
#
loop_
_entity.id
_entity.type
_entity.pdbx_description
1 polymer ?
#
loop_
_entity_poly.entity_id
_entity_poly.type
_entity_poly.pdbx_seq_one_letter_code
_entity_poly.pdbx_strand_id
1 'polypeptide(L)'
;MLENYISNEFQEQLHQGDIIISKDDVIALVQSEFHHYLSNLNTSIPELHDAIKGYIEQALEKYSIDINTKPDYALESSGAQIISSFTSESYHRYPDGTLAKAWANIFGISGVLLGKSPLVALQPDTHAGNCWAMNGNHGYLTIQLSKPIIPSHITIEHMSQEESVPDSLLNSAPKEIEVYGITNPVAIEKMTSNNHEPVSNEAKIKLQSSTPIQIIQFQIISNWGEPRYTCIYRVRVHGHESLMKDIKYYKN
;
A
#
# COMPACT_ATOMS: atom_id res chain seq x y z
N MET A 1 28.14 -9.29 21.42
CA MET A 1 27.67 -10.23 22.47
C MET A 1 26.43 -11.02 22.06
N LEU A 2 25.55 -10.52 21.17
CA LEU A 2 24.40 -11.27 20.62
C LEU A 2 24.75 -12.22 19.45
N GLU A 3 25.86 -11.99 18.76
CA GLU A 3 26.28 -12.82 17.60
C GLU A 3 26.62 -14.27 17.96
N ASN A 4 26.99 -14.55 19.22
CA ASN A 4 27.31 -15.90 19.69
C ASN A 4 26.08 -16.71 20.15
N TYR A 5 24.88 -16.13 20.10
CA TYR A 5 23.63 -16.74 20.60
C TYR A 5 22.71 -17.24 19.49
N ILE A 6 23.09 -17.05 18.24
CA ILE A 6 22.33 -17.47 17.08
C ILE A 6 22.92 -18.79 16.58
N SER A 7 22.09 -19.81 16.39
CA SER A 7 22.56 -21.12 15.92
C SER A 7 23.24 -20.99 14.55
N ASN A 8 24.29 -21.79 14.31
CA ASN A 8 25.00 -21.77 13.02
C ASN A 8 24.06 -22.12 11.84
N GLU A 9 23.00 -22.89 12.10
CA GLU A 9 21.95 -23.24 11.15
C GLU A 9 21.14 -22.02 10.69
N PHE A 10 20.86 -21.07 11.60
CA PHE A 10 20.17 -19.81 11.28
C PHE A 10 21.08 -18.83 10.50
N GLN A 11 22.37 -18.79 10.81
CA GLN A 11 23.35 -18.02 10.03
C GLN A 11 23.44 -18.55 8.59
N GLU A 12 23.46 -19.87 8.39
CA GLU A 12 23.46 -20.47 7.06
C GLU A 12 22.16 -20.21 6.28
N GLN A 13 21.01 -20.21 6.94
CA GLN A 13 19.71 -19.89 6.32
C GLN A 13 19.59 -18.42 5.88
N LEU A 14 20.17 -17.48 6.64
CA LEU A 14 20.21 -16.05 6.26
C LEU A 14 21.13 -15.77 5.06
N HIS A 15 22.21 -16.52 4.92
CA HIS A 15 23.19 -16.32 3.84
C HIS A 15 22.75 -16.86 2.48
N GLN A 16 21.76 -17.75 2.41
CA GLN A 16 21.30 -18.36 1.17
C GLN A 16 20.27 -17.55 0.37
N GLY A 17 19.80 -16.40 0.88
CA GLY A 17 19.01 -15.44 0.08
C GLY A 17 17.62 -15.89 -0.39
N ASP A 18 17.18 -17.10 -0.04
CA ASP A 18 16.01 -17.77 -0.64
C ASP A 18 14.86 -18.05 0.33
N ILE A 19 14.74 -17.33 1.44
CA ILE A 19 13.59 -17.49 2.34
C ILE A 19 12.92 -16.15 2.60
N ILE A 20 11.76 -15.94 1.97
CA ILE A 20 10.75 -15.00 2.43
C ILE A 20 10.17 -15.62 3.71
N ILE A 21 10.85 -15.43 4.84
CA ILE A 21 10.28 -15.83 6.13
C ILE A 21 9.16 -14.84 6.39
N SER A 22 7.91 -15.31 6.45
CA SER A 22 6.79 -14.42 6.76
C SER A 22 6.98 -13.85 8.18
N LYS A 23 6.41 -12.67 8.43
CA LYS A 23 6.41 -12.02 9.75
C LYS A 23 6.04 -13.01 10.86
N ASP A 24 5.04 -13.85 10.60
CA ASP A 24 4.50 -14.78 11.58
C ASP A 24 5.45 -15.96 11.80
N ASP A 25 6.21 -16.37 10.78
CA ASP A 25 7.21 -17.43 10.88
C ASP A 25 8.44 -17.00 11.68
N VAL A 26 8.96 -15.77 11.47
CA VAL A 26 10.07 -15.25 12.28
C VAL A 26 9.64 -15.10 13.74
N ILE A 27 8.45 -14.56 13.98
CA ILE A 27 7.91 -14.37 15.34
C ILE A 27 7.69 -15.72 16.02
N ALA A 28 7.05 -16.67 15.33
CA ALA A 28 6.82 -18.01 15.87
C ALA A 28 8.14 -18.73 16.18
N LEU A 29 9.16 -18.57 15.34
CA LEU A 29 10.47 -19.18 15.53
C LEU A 29 11.21 -18.58 16.74
N VAL A 30 11.27 -17.26 16.84
CA VAL A 30 11.89 -16.55 17.98
C VAL A 30 11.15 -16.88 19.28
N GLN A 31 9.82 -16.93 19.26
CA GLN A 31 9.02 -17.33 20.41
C GLN A 31 9.29 -18.77 20.81
N SER A 32 9.36 -19.71 19.85
CA SER A 32 9.61 -21.13 20.09
C SER A 32 10.99 -21.38 20.72
N GLU A 33 12.03 -20.78 20.14
CA GLU A 33 13.41 -20.97 20.58
C GLU A 33 13.66 -20.35 21.96
N PHE A 34 12.98 -19.24 22.26
CA PHE A 34 13.02 -18.62 23.57
C PHE A 34 12.23 -19.39 24.63
N HIS A 35 11.05 -19.94 24.29
CA HIS A 35 10.28 -20.80 25.20
C HIS A 35 11.08 -22.03 25.61
N HIS A 36 11.80 -22.64 24.66
CA HIS A 36 12.73 -23.74 24.92
C HIS A 36 13.86 -23.34 25.89
N TYR A 37 14.37 -22.12 25.79
CA TYR A 37 15.40 -21.62 26.70
C TYR A 37 14.86 -21.37 28.12
N LEU A 38 13.66 -20.79 28.23
CA LEU A 38 12.99 -20.55 29.51
C LEU A 38 12.58 -21.84 30.22
N SER A 39 12.15 -22.88 29.50
CA SER A 39 11.83 -24.18 30.12
C SER A 39 13.06 -24.88 30.71
N ASN A 40 14.25 -24.56 30.20
CA ASN A 40 15.51 -25.11 30.69
C ASN A 40 16.14 -24.28 31.82
N LEU A 41 15.66 -23.05 32.02
CA LEU A 41 16.03 -22.21 33.17
C LEU A 41 15.16 -22.61 34.36
N ASN A 42 15.74 -23.39 35.28
CA ASN A 42 15.08 -23.89 36.49
C ASN A 42 14.89 -22.79 37.56
N THR A 43 14.31 -21.65 37.16
CA THR A 43 14.10 -20.46 37.98
C THR A 43 12.63 -20.26 38.27
N SER A 44 12.25 -20.54 39.51
CA SER A 44 10.91 -20.39 40.09
C SER A 44 10.60 -18.94 40.48
N ILE A 45 10.65 -18.00 39.53
CA ILE A 45 10.20 -16.61 39.76
C ILE A 45 9.28 -16.18 38.60
N PRO A 46 7.95 -16.35 38.76
CA PRO A 46 6.94 -15.96 37.76
C PRO A 46 7.03 -14.49 37.31
N GLU A 47 7.43 -13.59 38.21
CA GLU A 47 7.57 -12.15 37.92
C GLU A 47 8.68 -11.84 36.92
N LEU A 48 9.75 -12.65 36.88
CA LEU A 48 10.84 -12.47 35.92
C LEU A 48 10.42 -12.91 34.51
N HIS A 49 9.64 -14.00 34.42
CA HIS A 49 9.09 -14.48 33.16
C HIS A 49 8.18 -13.43 32.51
N ASP A 50 7.26 -12.85 33.28
CA ASP A 50 6.30 -11.87 32.76
C ASP A 50 6.94 -10.53 32.40
N ALA A 51 7.94 -10.09 33.17
CA ALA A 51 8.72 -8.89 32.85
C ALA A 51 9.52 -9.04 31.55
N ILE A 52 10.15 -10.21 31.33
CA ILE A 52 10.90 -10.51 30.11
C ILE A 52 9.95 -10.62 28.91
N LYS A 53 8.81 -11.29 29.07
CA LYS A 53 7.78 -11.39 28.02
C LYS A 53 7.29 -10.00 27.59
N GLY A 54 6.99 -9.12 28.54
CA GLY A 54 6.58 -7.75 28.24
C GLY A 54 7.66 -6.93 27.51
N TYR A 55 8.93 -7.11 27.88
CA TYR A 55 10.04 -6.45 27.19
C TYR A 55 10.22 -6.95 25.76
N ILE A 56 10.02 -8.25 25.52
CA ILE A 56 10.08 -8.85 24.19
C ILE A 56 8.90 -8.42 23.33
N GLU A 57 7.67 -8.39 23.86
CA GLU A 57 6.51 -7.89 23.12
C GLU A 57 6.69 -6.42 22.73
N GLN A 58 7.20 -5.60 23.65
CA GLN A 58 7.52 -4.20 23.37
C GLN A 58 8.67 -4.05 22.36
N ALA A 59 9.71 -4.89 22.46
CA ALA A 59 10.80 -4.88 21.50
C ALA A 59 10.32 -5.32 20.11
N LEU A 60 9.48 -6.35 20.02
CA LEU A 60 8.86 -6.81 18.78
C LEU A 60 7.91 -5.78 18.19
N GLU A 61 7.11 -5.10 19.01
CA GLU A 61 6.24 -3.99 18.56
C GLU A 61 7.09 -2.84 18.01
N LYS A 62 8.12 -2.42 18.75
CA LYS A 62 9.05 -1.37 18.32
C LYS A 62 9.84 -1.76 17.07
N TYR A 63 10.26 -3.02 16.96
CA TYR A 63 11.02 -3.53 15.81
C TYR A 63 10.12 -3.76 14.59
N SER A 64 8.83 -4.08 14.80
CA SER A 64 7.81 -4.14 13.74
C SER A 64 7.55 -2.77 13.10
N ILE A 65 7.86 -1.68 13.81
CA ILE A 65 7.77 -0.30 13.30
C ILE A 65 9.07 0.11 12.56
N ASP A 66 10.23 -0.47 12.85
CA ASP A 66 11.52 0.14 12.45
C ASP A 66 12.20 -0.51 11.23
N ILE A 67 11.95 -1.78 10.88
CA ILE A 67 12.73 -2.43 9.81
C ILE A 67 12.20 -2.11 8.39
N ASN A 68 10.90 -1.77 8.22
CA ASN A 68 10.29 -1.62 6.89
C ASN A 68 9.39 -0.38 6.70
N THR A 69 9.11 0.40 7.75
CA THR A 69 8.09 1.45 7.68
C THR A 69 8.70 2.79 7.30
N LYS A 70 9.10 2.93 6.03
CA LYS A 70 9.28 4.26 5.46
C LYS A 70 7.94 4.99 5.53
N PRO A 71 7.89 6.27 5.96
CA PRO A 71 6.63 7.00 6.06
C PRO A 71 5.86 6.96 4.74
N ASP A 72 4.55 6.71 4.83
CA ASP A 72 3.63 6.78 3.71
C ASP A 72 3.04 8.19 3.65
N TYR A 73 3.59 9.02 2.76
CA TYR A 73 3.14 10.40 2.57
C TYR A 73 1.84 10.51 1.78
N ALA A 74 1.34 9.40 1.22
CA ALA A 74 0.06 9.32 0.53
C ALA A 74 -1.09 8.86 1.45
N LEU A 75 -0.80 8.50 2.71
CA LEU A 75 -1.80 8.01 3.65
C LEU A 75 -2.81 9.11 4.05
N GLU A 76 -4.11 8.84 3.86
CA GLU A 76 -5.19 9.78 4.20
C GLU A 76 -5.12 10.23 5.66
N SER A 77 -4.97 9.29 6.60
CA SER A 77 -4.94 9.58 8.03
C SER A 77 -3.73 10.42 8.46
N SER A 78 -2.71 10.51 7.59
CA SER A 78 -1.55 11.41 7.76
C SER A 78 -1.73 12.77 7.08
N GLY A 79 -2.89 13.03 6.48
CA GLY A 79 -3.25 14.32 5.87
C GLY A 79 -3.08 14.40 4.35
N ALA A 80 -2.84 13.28 3.67
CA ALA A 80 -2.86 13.24 2.21
C ALA A 80 -4.30 13.37 1.68
N GLN A 81 -4.45 13.94 0.49
CA GLN A 81 -5.76 14.26 -0.09
C GLN A 81 -5.83 13.92 -1.57
N ILE A 82 -7.03 13.61 -2.05
CA ILE A 82 -7.33 13.49 -3.48
C ILE A 82 -7.55 14.88 -4.08
N ILE A 83 -6.92 15.16 -5.21
CA ILE A 83 -7.25 16.34 -6.02
C ILE A 83 -8.26 15.91 -7.09
N SER A 84 -9.55 16.05 -6.76
CA SER A 84 -10.65 15.51 -7.56
C SER A 84 -10.70 16.07 -8.99
N SER A 85 -10.33 17.34 -9.21
CA SER A 85 -10.33 17.96 -10.54
C SER A 85 -9.34 17.34 -11.53
N PHE A 86 -8.37 16.57 -11.04
CA PHE A 86 -7.35 15.87 -11.85
C PHE A 86 -7.37 14.36 -11.60
N THR A 87 -8.45 13.84 -11.02
CA THR A 87 -8.64 12.41 -10.77
C THR A 87 -9.82 11.93 -11.60
N SER A 88 -9.68 10.76 -12.22
CA SER A 88 -10.76 10.16 -13.00
C SER A 88 -12.00 9.90 -12.13
N GLU A 89 -13.16 9.82 -12.78
CA GLU A 89 -14.42 9.51 -12.10
C GLU A 89 -14.45 8.06 -11.62
N SER A 90 -15.16 7.84 -10.51
CA SER A 90 -15.43 6.48 -10.03
C SER A 90 -16.38 5.75 -10.98
N TYR A 91 -16.13 4.45 -11.17
CA TYR A 91 -17.02 3.56 -11.89
C TYR A 91 -18.27 3.26 -11.05
N HIS A 92 -19.44 3.51 -11.63
CA HIS A 92 -20.73 3.15 -11.05
C HIS A 92 -21.35 2.03 -11.88
N ARG A 93 -21.85 0.99 -11.22
CA ARG A 93 -22.52 -0.12 -11.92
C ARG A 93 -24.02 0.14 -11.94
N TYR A 94 -24.54 0.33 -13.15
CA TYR A 94 -25.97 0.47 -13.40
C TYR A 94 -26.60 -0.90 -13.71
N PRO A 95 -27.91 -1.08 -13.47
CA PRO A 95 -28.60 -2.30 -13.85
C PRO A 95 -28.52 -2.52 -15.37
N ASP A 96 -27.97 -3.68 -15.75
CA ASP A 96 -27.81 -4.09 -17.14
C ASP A 96 -29.08 -4.80 -17.65
N GLY A 97 -29.54 -4.42 -18.85
CA GLY A 97 -30.70 -5.03 -19.52
C GLY A 97 -32.04 -4.31 -19.31
N THR A 98 -32.95 -4.48 -20.28
CA THR A 98 -34.25 -3.79 -20.30
C THR A 98 -35.18 -4.21 -19.16
N LEU A 99 -35.16 -5.50 -18.81
CA LEU A 99 -35.96 -6.04 -17.70
C LEU A 99 -35.46 -5.52 -16.36
N ALA A 100 -34.15 -5.56 -16.09
CA ALA A 100 -33.58 -5.07 -14.83
C ALA A 100 -33.86 -3.57 -14.62
N LYS A 101 -33.73 -2.75 -15.68
CA LYS A 101 -34.10 -1.33 -15.66
C LYS A 101 -35.60 -1.12 -15.42
N ALA A 102 -36.46 -1.93 -16.04
CA ALA A 102 -37.90 -1.86 -15.82
C ALA A 102 -38.27 -2.21 -14.37
N TRP A 103 -37.68 -3.27 -13.80
CA TRP A 103 -37.89 -3.67 -12.41
C TRP A 103 -37.39 -2.62 -11.41
N ALA A 104 -36.21 -2.03 -11.65
CA ALA A 104 -35.69 -0.92 -10.83
C ALA A 104 -36.68 0.27 -10.79
N ASN A 105 -37.24 0.63 -11.96
CA ASN A 105 -38.24 1.69 -12.06
C ASN A 105 -39.59 1.33 -11.40
N ILE A 106 -40.05 0.08 -11.54
CA ILE A 106 -41.34 -0.38 -10.99
C ILE A 106 -41.30 -0.43 -9.45
N PHE A 107 -40.21 -0.92 -8.87
CA PHE A 107 -40.09 -1.08 -7.42
C PHE A 107 -39.43 0.11 -6.71
N GLY A 108 -39.03 1.15 -7.45
CA GLY A 108 -38.35 2.31 -6.87
C GLY A 108 -36.99 1.99 -6.25
N ILE A 109 -36.40 0.84 -6.58
CA ILE A 109 -35.08 0.44 -6.12
C ILE A 109 -34.10 0.83 -7.23
N SER A 110 -33.28 1.84 -6.99
CA SER A 110 -32.34 2.41 -7.97
C SER A 110 -31.49 1.34 -8.67
N GLY A 111 -31.14 0.25 -7.97
CA GLY A 111 -30.34 -0.86 -8.53
C GLY A 111 -28.91 -0.46 -8.92
N VAL A 112 -28.56 0.81 -8.75
CA VAL A 112 -27.23 1.36 -8.98
C VAL A 112 -26.34 1.02 -7.81
N LEU A 113 -25.25 0.32 -8.09
CA LEU A 113 -24.16 0.12 -7.15
C LEU A 113 -23.16 1.24 -7.37
N LEU A 114 -23.11 2.18 -6.42
CA LEU A 114 -22.18 3.29 -6.48
C LEU A 114 -20.76 2.80 -6.18
N GLY A 115 -19.80 3.21 -7.01
CA GLY A 115 -18.38 2.98 -6.75
C GLY A 115 -17.91 3.73 -5.51
N LYS A 116 -16.81 3.23 -4.93
CA LYS A 116 -16.12 3.87 -3.81
C LYS A 116 -15.44 5.17 -4.27
N SER A 117 -15.17 6.06 -3.30
CA SER A 117 -14.40 7.28 -3.53
C SER A 117 -12.93 6.95 -3.87
N PRO A 118 -12.23 7.77 -4.69
CA PRO A 118 -10.78 7.64 -4.91
C PRO A 118 -9.98 7.68 -3.61
N LEU A 119 -10.53 8.27 -2.55
CA LEU A 119 -9.92 8.34 -1.23
C LEU A 119 -9.60 6.96 -0.63
N VAL A 120 -10.35 5.92 -1.01
CA VAL A 120 -10.10 4.53 -0.56
C VAL A 120 -8.72 4.05 -0.98
N ALA A 121 -8.18 4.51 -2.12
CA ALA A 121 -6.83 4.16 -2.55
C ALA A 121 -5.71 4.70 -1.63
N LEU A 122 -6.04 5.63 -0.72
CA LEU A 122 -5.14 6.22 0.28
C LEU A 122 -5.35 5.63 1.69
N GLN A 123 -6.21 4.62 1.82
CA GLN A 123 -6.55 3.96 3.08
C GLN A 123 -5.82 2.61 3.19
N PRO A 124 -5.60 2.10 4.42
CA PRO A 124 -4.81 0.89 4.62
C PRO A 124 -5.55 -0.42 4.31
N ASP A 125 -6.87 -0.41 4.18
CA ASP A 125 -7.70 -1.60 4.00
C ASP A 125 -7.68 -2.09 2.54
N THR A 126 -7.05 -3.24 2.30
CA THR A 126 -6.90 -3.86 0.98
C THR A 126 -7.73 -5.14 0.79
N HIS A 127 -8.71 -5.41 1.65
CA HIS A 127 -9.59 -6.59 1.51
C HIS A 127 -10.38 -6.55 0.20
N ALA A 128 -10.73 -7.74 -0.32
CA ALA A 128 -11.45 -7.90 -1.57
C ALA A 128 -12.70 -6.99 -1.65
N GLY A 129 -12.79 -6.20 -2.72
CA GLY A 129 -13.88 -5.25 -2.94
C GLY A 129 -13.69 -3.88 -2.28
N ASN A 130 -12.64 -3.68 -1.47
CA ASN A 130 -12.26 -2.36 -0.96
C ASN A 130 -11.25 -1.64 -1.85
N CYS A 131 -11.53 -1.58 -3.15
CA CYS A 131 -10.77 -0.78 -4.12
C CYS A 131 -11.54 0.48 -4.54
N TRP A 132 -10.79 1.50 -4.96
CA TRP A 132 -11.35 2.51 -5.84
C TRP A 132 -11.41 1.95 -7.27
N ALA A 133 -12.62 1.77 -7.78
CA ALA A 133 -12.84 1.41 -9.17
C ALA A 133 -12.85 2.69 -10.02
N MET A 134 -11.77 2.94 -10.75
CA MET A 134 -11.69 4.00 -11.75
C MET A 134 -12.52 3.61 -12.99
N ASN A 135 -13.28 4.55 -13.55
CA ASN A 135 -14.01 4.32 -14.79
C ASN A 135 -13.05 4.14 -15.98
N GLY A 136 -13.20 3.04 -16.72
CA GLY A 136 -12.34 2.67 -17.84
C GLY A 136 -11.05 1.95 -17.46
N ASN A 137 -10.24 1.65 -18.48
CA ASN A 137 -8.96 0.94 -18.35
C ASN A 137 -7.72 1.86 -18.36
N HIS A 138 -7.93 3.18 -18.44
CA HIS A 138 -6.90 4.22 -18.42
C HIS A 138 -7.46 5.47 -17.74
N GLY A 139 -6.59 6.27 -17.13
CA GLY A 139 -7.00 7.45 -16.38
C GLY A 139 -5.97 7.92 -15.38
N TYR A 140 -6.41 8.69 -14.40
CA TYR A 140 -5.52 9.42 -13.51
C TYR A 140 -5.97 9.34 -12.05
N LEU A 141 -5.02 9.19 -11.14
CA LEU A 141 -5.18 9.41 -9.71
C LEU A 141 -4.22 10.52 -9.30
N THR A 142 -4.74 11.68 -8.91
CA THR A 142 -3.90 12.80 -8.48
C THR A 142 -4.04 13.02 -6.99
N ILE A 143 -2.92 12.97 -6.29
CA ILE A 143 -2.84 13.05 -4.83
C ILE A 143 -1.98 14.25 -4.41
N GLN A 144 -2.45 14.95 -3.38
CA GLN A 144 -1.62 15.85 -2.60
C GLN A 144 -1.08 15.07 -1.40
N LEU A 145 0.23 14.93 -1.33
CA LEU A 145 0.92 14.31 -0.21
C LEU A 145 0.75 15.14 1.06
N SER A 146 0.83 14.47 2.21
CA SER A 146 0.76 15.10 3.53
C SER A 146 1.83 16.18 3.74
N LYS A 147 2.99 16.02 3.09
CA LYS A 147 4.11 16.99 3.09
C LYS A 147 4.85 16.97 1.75
N PRO A 148 5.53 18.07 1.38
CA PRO A 148 6.51 18.06 0.29
C PRO A 148 7.70 17.16 0.63
N ILE A 149 8.04 16.24 -0.26
CA ILE A 149 9.16 15.29 -0.09
C ILE A 149 9.98 15.21 -1.37
N ILE A 150 11.21 14.73 -1.30
CA ILE A 150 11.91 14.19 -2.47
C ILE A 150 11.51 12.71 -2.57
N PRO A 151 10.62 12.33 -3.52
CA PRO A 151 10.10 10.98 -3.57
C PRO A 151 11.18 9.99 -4.03
N SER A 152 11.21 8.82 -3.41
CA SER A 152 12.21 7.77 -3.67
C SER A 152 11.63 6.54 -4.34
N HIS A 153 10.43 6.14 -3.92
CA HIS A 153 9.69 5.04 -4.51
C HIS A 153 8.21 5.17 -4.16
N ILE A 154 7.38 4.52 -4.96
CA ILE A 154 5.99 4.25 -4.62
C ILE A 154 5.80 2.76 -4.37
N THR A 155 4.72 2.46 -3.67
CA THR A 155 4.19 1.11 -3.54
C THR A 155 2.78 1.10 -4.11
N ILE A 156 2.45 0.11 -4.91
CA ILE A 156 1.10 -0.14 -5.39
C ILE A 156 0.70 -1.52 -4.91
N GLU A 157 -0.39 -1.60 -4.17
CA GLU A 157 -0.93 -2.87 -3.70
C GLU A 157 -2.19 -3.22 -4.47
N HIS A 158 -2.39 -4.53 -4.60
CA HIS A 158 -3.61 -5.13 -5.10
C HIS A 158 -4.12 -6.14 -4.06
N MET A 159 -5.39 -6.58 -4.18
CA MET A 159 -5.95 -7.57 -3.25
C MET A 159 -5.03 -8.78 -3.10
N SER A 160 -4.88 -9.27 -1.88
CA SER A 160 -4.24 -10.55 -1.63
C SER A 160 -4.95 -11.65 -2.42
N GLN A 161 -4.20 -12.48 -3.15
CA GLN A 161 -4.74 -13.69 -3.78
C GLN A 161 -5.26 -14.65 -2.70
N GLU A 162 -6.52 -14.47 -2.32
CA GLU A 162 -7.27 -15.47 -1.56
C GLU A 162 -7.81 -16.53 -2.54
N GLU A 163 -7.78 -17.81 -2.16
CA GLU A 163 -8.21 -18.93 -3.02
C GLU A 163 -9.67 -18.82 -3.52
N SER A 164 -10.47 -17.96 -2.90
CA SER A 164 -11.89 -17.75 -3.21
C SER A 164 -12.16 -16.69 -4.29
N VAL A 165 -11.13 -15.95 -4.72
CA VAL A 165 -11.28 -14.80 -5.61
C VAL A 165 -11.19 -15.22 -7.08
N PRO A 166 -12.21 -14.96 -7.91
CA PRO A 166 -12.14 -15.28 -9.34
C PRO A 166 -11.01 -14.53 -10.07
N ASP A 167 -10.29 -15.23 -10.95
CA ASP A 167 -9.23 -14.65 -11.79
C ASP A 167 -9.68 -13.41 -12.58
N SER A 168 -10.97 -13.35 -12.94
CA SER A 168 -11.54 -12.21 -13.65
C SER A 168 -11.46 -10.89 -12.87
N LEU A 169 -11.37 -10.92 -11.53
CA LEU A 169 -11.18 -9.73 -10.71
C LEU A 169 -9.73 -9.24 -10.75
N LEU A 170 -8.76 -10.11 -11.02
CA LEU A 170 -7.35 -9.74 -11.21
C LEU A 170 -7.16 -8.95 -12.51
N ASN A 171 -8.02 -9.17 -13.53
CA ASN A 171 -7.97 -8.43 -14.79
C ASN A 171 -8.21 -6.92 -14.63
N SER A 172 -8.80 -6.50 -13.52
CA SER A 172 -9.05 -5.10 -13.20
C SER A 172 -7.84 -4.40 -12.55
N ALA A 173 -6.76 -5.12 -12.23
CA ALA A 173 -5.57 -4.52 -11.66
C ALA A 173 -4.88 -3.57 -12.65
N PRO A 174 -4.31 -2.44 -12.20
CA PRO A 174 -3.43 -1.61 -13.01
C PRO A 174 -2.25 -2.41 -13.57
N LYS A 175 -1.87 -2.18 -14.83
CA LYS A 175 -0.77 -2.88 -15.49
C LYS A 175 0.39 -1.94 -15.84
N GLU A 176 0.11 -0.97 -16.69
CA GLU A 176 1.09 0.02 -17.13
C GLU A 176 0.79 1.35 -16.44
N ILE A 177 1.78 1.87 -15.71
CA ILE A 177 1.62 3.07 -14.90
C ILE A 177 2.82 3.99 -15.10
N GLU A 178 2.51 5.26 -15.23
CA GLU A 178 3.47 6.35 -15.23
C GLU A 178 3.21 7.23 -14.01
N VAL A 179 4.27 7.77 -13.43
CA VAL A 179 4.18 8.61 -12.24
C VAL A 179 4.79 9.96 -12.54
N TYR A 180 4.05 11.01 -12.21
CA TYR A 180 4.42 12.38 -12.47
C TYR A 180 4.42 13.19 -11.18
N GLY A 181 5.47 13.99 -10.98
CA GLY A 181 5.55 15.00 -9.95
C GLY A 181 5.14 16.36 -10.50
N ILE A 182 4.24 17.06 -9.79
CA ILE A 182 3.82 18.42 -10.14
C ILE A 182 4.49 19.39 -9.16
N THR A 183 5.45 20.17 -9.67
CA THR A 183 6.26 21.10 -8.85
C THR A 183 5.72 22.53 -8.87
N ASN A 184 5.05 22.91 -9.96
CA ASN A 184 4.34 24.18 -10.16
C ASN A 184 3.17 23.86 -11.13
N PRO A 185 2.01 24.55 -11.11
CA PRO A 185 0.89 24.33 -12.04
C PRO A 185 1.22 24.19 -13.54
N VAL A 186 2.43 24.54 -13.99
CA VAL A 186 2.90 24.42 -15.38
C VAL A 186 3.97 23.34 -15.56
N ALA A 187 4.67 22.92 -14.50
CA ALA A 187 5.83 22.03 -14.58
C ALA A 187 5.48 20.61 -14.10
N ILE A 188 5.60 19.65 -15.03
CA ILE A 188 5.33 18.23 -14.80
C ILE A 188 6.65 17.47 -15.02
N GLU A 189 7.10 16.74 -14.00
CA GLU A 189 8.30 15.89 -14.05
C GLU A 189 7.87 14.41 -14.14
N LYS A 190 8.19 13.71 -15.23
CA LYS A 190 8.00 12.26 -15.31
C LYS A 190 9.03 11.57 -14.44
N MET A 191 8.59 10.83 -13.43
CA MET A 191 9.45 10.21 -12.43
C MET A 191 9.70 8.73 -12.68
N THR A 192 8.82 8.05 -13.43
CA THR A 192 8.97 6.65 -13.81
C THR A 192 8.02 6.23 -14.93
N SER A 193 8.30 5.08 -15.55
CA SER A 193 7.46 4.38 -16.51
C SER A 193 7.67 2.88 -16.30
N ASN A 194 6.65 2.17 -15.85
CA ASN A 194 6.81 0.74 -15.55
C ASN A 194 5.74 -0.13 -16.22
N ASN A 195 6.19 -1.30 -16.68
CA ASN A 195 5.35 -2.42 -17.08
C ASN A 195 5.45 -3.46 -15.96
N HIS A 196 4.42 -3.59 -15.12
CA HIS A 196 4.41 -4.64 -14.10
C HIS A 196 3.88 -5.95 -14.67
N GLU A 197 4.30 -7.06 -14.06
CA GLU A 197 3.61 -8.35 -14.15
C GLU A 197 2.57 -8.48 -13.02
N PRO A 198 1.48 -9.25 -13.20
CA PRO A 198 0.31 -9.23 -12.31
C PRO A 198 0.50 -10.03 -11.01
N VAL A 199 1.73 -10.45 -10.68
CA VAL A 199 1.93 -11.64 -9.81
C VAL A 199 2.22 -11.31 -8.34
N SER A 200 2.52 -10.06 -7.96
CA SER A 200 2.70 -9.70 -6.55
C SER A 200 1.55 -8.84 -6.03
N ASN A 201 1.07 -9.15 -4.83
CA ASN A 201 0.10 -8.32 -4.09
C ASN A 201 0.63 -6.88 -3.85
N GLU A 202 1.93 -6.68 -4.00
CA GLU A 202 2.61 -5.40 -3.81
C GLU A 202 3.70 -5.19 -4.87
N ALA A 203 3.68 -4.04 -5.54
CA ALA A 203 4.66 -3.59 -6.51
C ALA A 203 5.41 -2.36 -5.99
N LYS A 204 6.75 -2.46 -5.86
CA LYS A 204 7.61 -1.34 -5.43
C LYS A 204 8.34 -0.75 -6.61
N ILE A 205 8.11 0.55 -6.85
CA ILE A 205 8.59 1.25 -8.03
C ILE A 205 9.53 2.36 -7.61
N LYS A 206 10.80 2.28 -8.03
CA LYS A 206 11.76 3.38 -7.82
C LYS A 206 11.34 4.59 -8.66
N LEU A 207 11.47 5.76 -8.04
CA LEU A 207 11.23 7.05 -8.68
C LEU A 207 12.56 7.78 -8.84
N GLN A 208 12.72 8.47 -9.95
CA GLN A 208 13.82 9.40 -10.15
C GLN A 208 13.27 10.81 -9.98
N SER A 209 13.65 11.47 -8.87
CA SER A 209 13.41 12.89 -8.70
C SER A 209 14.53 13.52 -7.87
N SER A 210 14.81 14.78 -8.16
CA SER A 210 15.81 15.60 -7.46
C SER A 210 15.19 16.81 -6.77
N THR A 211 13.87 16.99 -6.87
CA THR A 211 13.17 18.16 -6.37
C THR A 211 12.09 17.78 -5.36
N PRO A 212 11.73 18.69 -4.42
CA PRO A 212 10.60 18.47 -3.53
C PRO A 212 9.28 18.50 -4.32
N ILE A 213 8.48 17.45 -4.15
CA ILE A 213 7.18 17.25 -4.78
C ILE A 213 6.16 17.04 -3.67
N GLN A 214 5.03 17.76 -3.77
CA GLN A 214 3.88 17.53 -2.90
C GLN A 214 2.68 16.97 -3.68
N ILE A 215 2.60 17.19 -4.99
CA ILE A 215 1.50 16.69 -5.80
C ILE A 215 2.05 15.62 -6.74
N ILE A 216 1.49 14.42 -6.66
CA ILE A 216 1.83 13.29 -7.52
C ILE A 216 0.60 12.84 -8.28
N GLN A 217 0.77 12.61 -9.58
CA GLN A 217 -0.23 12.00 -10.44
C GLN A 217 0.25 10.61 -10.87
N PHE A 218 -0.56 9.61 -10.57
CA PHE A 218 -0.45 8.27 -11.15
C PHE A 218 -1.29 8.26 -12.42
N GLN A 219 -0.65 8.08 -13.55
CA GLN A 219 -1.31 7.90 -14.84
C GLN A 219 -1.37 6.40 -15.14
N ILE A 220 -2.59 5.86 -15.16
CA ILE A 220 -2.88 4.48 -15.51
C ILE A 220 -3.04 4.44 -17.03
N ILE A 221 -2.14 3.71 -17.69
CA ILE A 221 -2.11 3.55 -19.15
C ILE A 221 -2.96 2.36 -19.59
N SER A 222 -2.91 1.26 -18.84
CA SER A 222 -3.66 0.04 -19.12
C SER A 222 -3.92 -0.79 -17.85
N ASN A 223 -4.84 -1.74 -17.96
CA ASN A 223 -5.08 -2.79 -16.97
C ASN A 223 -4.91 -4.19 -17.62
N TRP A 224 -5.22 -5.25 -16.87
CA TRP A 224 -5.06 -6.63 -17.31
C TRP A 224 -6.23 -7.20 -18.15
N GLY A 225 -7.12 -6.34 -18.65
CA GLY A 225 -8.13 -6.70 -19.64
C GLY A 225 -9.59 -6.50 -19.22
N GLU A 226 -9.87 -5.90 -18.06
CA GLU A 226 -11.25 -5.47 -17.73
C GLU A 226 -11.60 -4.18 -18.52
N PRO A 227 -12.59 -4.22 -19.43
CA PRO A 227 -12.88 -3.07 -20.29
C PRO A 227 -13.62 -1.93 -19.58
N ARG A 228 -14.28 -2.17 -18.45
CA ARG A 228 -15.19 -1.19 -17.83
C ARG A 228 -14.54 -0.36 -16.73
N TYR A 229 -13.60 -0.93 -16.00
CA TYR A 229 -13.00 -0.27 -14.84
C TYR A 229 -11.61 -0.81 -14.51
N THR A 230 -10.88 -0.06 -13.69
CA THR A 230 -9.60 -0.49 -13.10
C THR A 230 -9.68 -0.32 -11.60
N CYS A 231 -9.36 -1.35 -10.82
CA CYS A 231 -9.44 -1.32 -9.36
C CYS A 231 -8.08 -1.03 -8.73
N ILE A 232 -7.98 0.11 -8.07
CA ILE A 232 -6.80 0.55 -7.33
C ILE A 232 -7.10 0.35 -5.85
N TYR A 233 -6.41 -0.61 -5.22
CA TYR A 233 -6.59 -0.94 -3.81
C TYR A 233 -5.84 0.04 -2.93
N ARG A 234 -4.52 0.17 -3.12
CA ARG A 234 -3.74 1.12 -2.35
C ARG A 234 -2.52 1.63 -3.10
N VAL A 235 -2.25 2.91 -2.94
CA VAL A 235 -0.99 3.54 -3.37
C VAL A 235 -0.30 4.15 -2.16
N ARG A 236 1.02 3.95 -2.06
CA ARG A 236 1.86 4.58 -1.05
C ARG A 236 2.97 5.37 -1.72
N VAL A 237 3.36 6.47 -1.12
CA VAL A 237 4.48 7.28 -1.59
C VAL A 237 5.48 7.46 -0.47
N HIS A 238 6.74 7.15 -0.78
CA HIS A 238 7.82 7.17 0.19
C HIS A 238 8.98 8.03 -0.29
N GLY A 239 9.62 8.74 0.62
CA GLY A 239 10.74 9.62 0.31
C GLY A 239 11.33 10.21 1.57
N HIS A 240 12.06 11.30 1.39
CA HIS A 240 12.63 12.05 2.51
C HIS A 240 12.09 13.47 2.48
N GLU A 241 11.80 14.02 3.65
CA GLU A 241 11.41 15.43 3.77
C GLU A 241 12.53 16.32 3.25
N SER A 242 12.17 17.29 2.42
CA SER A 242 13.12 18.34 2.07
C SER A 242 13.42 19.13 3.33
N LEU A 243 14.69 19.19 3.75
CA LEU A 243 15.15 20.09 4.82
C LEU A 243 15.12 21.55 4.35
N MET A 244 14.01 22.02 3.80
CA MET A 244 13.77 23.44 3.58
C MET A 244 13.09 24.01 4.81
N LYS A 245 13.92 24.48 5.75
CA LYS A 245 13.51 25.43 6.77
C LYS A 245 12.82 26.62 6.09
N ASP A 246 11.58 26.87 6.46
CA ASP A 246 10.90 28.17 6.42
C ASP A 246 11.03 28.99 5.13
N ILE A 247 10.47 28.50 4.01
CA ILE A 247 10.04 29.43 2.96
C ILE A 247 8.64 29.89 3.33
N LYS A 248 8.59 31.04 4.01
CA LYS A 248 7.37 31.82 4.22
C LYS A 248 6.64 31.92 2.88
N TYR A 249 5.45 31.33 2.80
CA TYR A 249 4.50 31.59 1.73
C TYR A 249 4.35 33.11 1.59
N TYR A 250 4.77 33.66 0.46
CA TYR A 250 4.40 35.01 0.07
C TYR A 250 2.88 35.02 -0.08
N LYS A 251 2.19 35.54 0.94
CA LYS A 251 0.85 36.11 0.77
C LYS A 251 1.00 37.28 -0.19
N ASN A 252 0.44 37.13 -1.39
CA ASN A 252 -0.08 38.28 -2.14
C ASN A 252 -1.54 38.46 -1.76
#